data_AF-A0A349ILS6-F1
#
_entry.id   AF-A0A349ILS6-F1
#
_cell.length_a   1.000
_cell.length_b   1.000
_cell.length_c   1.000
_cell.angle_alpha   90.00
_cell.angle_beta   90.00
_cell.angle_gamma   90.00
#
_symmetry.space_group_name_H-M   'P 1'
#
loop_
_entity.id
_entity.type
_entity.pdbx_description
1 polymer ?
#
loop_
_entity_poly.entity_id
_entity_poly.type
_entity_poly.pdbx_seq_one_letter_code
_entity_poly.pdbx_strand_id
1 'polypeptide(L)'
;MNKPFSDFLAKLIDEGGQGKNSIIRNTGINRSSFYKFLNGKRIPTKIQYEEIKRNLPLTVSETQKLDKLYNIATLGMDITSNRKAVYDCLEMVSAYEGREHSIEVERTEAKEKAVTTFTADHKNDVLVLLDSFLERQFASRGRIDAFMPYMDGWFYQRLHINILKGNANSMEIRNLIQFPKGRGGTISHIVENYNNMLFFALSGFQGLQNYYYYDNSVIEDNLGYLYPYYLLGSDEAIFVDGTINYALLIRQKDLLTQFRNQVTNVFAKVHKSGLRTIDLPSLVADAEDYSHYGANGWRYGSMVDLLMLLDEDQLKRMPDLEPYASRLLKIQQRINQKQNSTEFVSLEGIRTFAKDGVAKGLPFTSKYVFSKKDRIQILKKIDHALGLAFYILDEKKMPILKEWVFIVIEGKLLSFVHCGKPELMEINELNLVDIFADYFGALPMSDNVLSVEKSHEEIQKLISELNSETD
;
A
#
# COMPACT_ATOMS: atom_id res chain seq x y z
N MET A 1 29.04 3.94 2.50
CA MET A 1 27.76 3.34 2.91
C MET A 1 27.90 2.00 3.65
N ASN A 2 28.93 1.17 3.41
CA ASN A 2 28.99 -0.20 3.97
C ASN A 2 29.57 -0.32 5.39
N LYS A 3 30.13 0.76 5.93
CA LYS A 3 30.88 0.75 7.19
C LYS A 3 30.03 0.30 8.40
N PRO A 4 28.77 0.74 8.58
CA PRO A 4 27.92 0.25 9.67
C PRO A 4 27.70 -1.27 9.64
N PHE A 5 27.50 -1.86 8.45
CA PHE A 5 27.38 -3.31 8.28
C PHE A 5 28.68 -4.02 8.65
N SER A 6 29.80 -3.58 8.08
CA SER A 6 31.11 -4.21 8.30
C SER A 6 31.58 -4.12 9.75
N ASP A 7 31.37 -2.97 10.40
CA ASP A 7 31.72 -2.76 11.80
C ASP A 7 30.87 -3.66 12.71
N PHE A 8 29.57 -3.79 12.44
CA PHE A 8 28.69 -4.66 13.21
C PHE A 8 29.01 -6.15 12.98
N LEU A 9 29.28 -6.55 11.74
CA LEU A 9 29.71 -7.92 11.43
C LEU A 9 31.05 -8.27 12.11
N ALA A 10 32.02 -7.35 12.09
CA ALA A 10 33.30 -7.55 12.76
C ALA A 10 33.12 -7.69 14.28
N LYS A 11 32.24 -6.87 14.87
CA LYS A 11 31.87 -6.96 16.29
C LYS A 11 31.27 -8.33 16.63
N LEU A 12 30.29 -8.80 15.86
CA LEU A 12 29.64 -10.11 16.10
C LEU A 12 30.63 -11.29 15.99
N ILE A 13 31.60 -11.20 15.07
CA ILE A 13 32.66 -12.21 14.93
C ILE A 13 33.60 -12.20 16.14
N ASP A 14 33.97 -11.01 16.62
CA ASP A 14 34.88 -10.87 17.76
C ASP A 14 34.20 -11.30 19.08
N GLU A 15 32.89 -11.05 19.24
CA GLU A 15 32.08 -11.47 20.40
C GLU A 15 31.68 -12.96 20.37
N GLY A 16 31.48 -13.54 19.18
CA GLY A 16 31.02 -14.92 19.00
C GLY A 16 32.05 -16.00 19.35
N GLY A 17 33.26 -15.63 19.77
CA GLY A 17 34.29 -16.56 20.28
C GLY A 17 34.94 -17.49 19.24
N GLN A 18 34.39 -17.60 18.03
CA GLN A 18 35.00 -18.34 16.93
C GLN A 18 36.08 -17.50 16.25
N GLY A 19 37.31 -18.03 16.19
CA GLY A 19 38.40 -17.34 15.49
C GLY A 19 38.09 -17.14 14.00
N LYS A 20 38.44 -15.96 13.45
CA LYS A 20 38.23 -15.56 12.04
C LYS A 20 38.63 -16.64 11.00
N ASN A 21 39.72 -17.37 11.25
CA ASN A 21 40.19 -18.45 10.38
C ASN A 21 39.25 -19.69 10.40
N SER A 22 38.54 -19.94 11.51
CA SER A 22 37.55 -21.00 11.59
C SER A 22 36.35 -20.70 10.70
N ILE A 23 35.82 -19.47 10.79
CA ILE A 23 34.70 -19.01 9.96
C ILE A 23 35.07 -19.07 8.47
N ILE A 24 36.28 -18.63 8.11
CA ILE A 24 36.81 -18.73 6.73
C ILE A 24 36.79 -20.17 6.22
N ARG A 25 37.23 -21.14 7.05
CA ARG A 25 37.22 -22.57 6.66
C ARG A 25 35.79 -23.11 6.53
N ASN A 26 34.92 -22.81 7.50
CA ASN A 26 33.57 -23.36 7.54
C ASN A 26 32.68 -22.80 6.44
N THR A 27 32.88 -21.54 6.05
CA THR A 27 32.11 -20.87 4.98
C THR A 27 32.68 -21.11 3.58
N GLY A 28 33.92 -21.61 3.46
CA GLY A 28 34.63 -21.72 2.18
C GLY A 28 34.97 -20.39 1.51
N ILE A 29 34.75 -19.26 2.18
CA ILE A 29 35.01 -17.93 1.63
C ILE A 29 36.52 -17.67 1.60
N ASN A 30 37.05 -17.23 0.46
CA ASN A 30 38.46 -16.88 0.36
C ASN A 30 38.86 -15.85 1.43
N ARG A 31 39.98 -16.12 2.13
CA ARG A 31 40.51 -15.27 3.20
C ARG A 31 40.57 -13.78 2.82
N SER A 32 41.06 -13.44 1.63
CA SER A 32 41.14 -12.05 1.16
C SER A 32 39.76 -11.40 1.04
N SER A 33 38.77 -12.13 0.50
CA SER A 33 37.38 -11.65 0.42
C SER A 33 36.78 -11.45 1.81
N PHE A 34 36.98 -12.40 2.72
CA PHE A 34 36.48 -12.31 4.09
C PHE A 34 36.99 -11.05 4.81
N TYR A 35 38.31 -10.78 4.77
CA TYR A 35 38.86 -9.56 5.36
C TYR A 35 38.40 -8.27 4.62
N LYS A 36 38.12 -8.33 3.31
CA LYS A 36 37.51 -7.22 2.57
C LYS A 36 36.05 -6.94 3.01
N PHE A 37 35.33 -7.95 3.50
CA PHE A 37 34.00 -7.75 4.09
C PHE A 37 34.10 -7.02 5.43
N LEU A 38 35.01 -7.45 6.30
CA LEU A 38 35.16 -6.86 7.64
C LEU A 38 35.68 -5.42 7.64
N ASN A 39 36.44 -5.02 6.61
CA ASN A 39 36.94 -3.65 6.48
C ASN A 39 36.07 -2.75 5.57
N GLY A 40 34.91 -3.24 5.13
CA GLY A 40 33.96 -2.47 4.32
C GLY A 40 34.37 -2.21 2.88
N LYS A 41 35.45 -2.84 2.39
CA LYS A 41 35.89 -2.70 0.98
C LYS A 41 35.04 -3.51 0.00
N ARG A 42 34.29 -4.50 0.48
CA ARG A 42 33.39 -5.33 -0.34
C ARG A 42 32.19 -5.77 0.48
N ILE A 43 31.03 -5.93 -0.15
CA ILE A 43 29.84 -6.54 0.46
C ILE A 43 29.79 -8.01 0.03
N PRO A 44 29.51 -8.96 0.94
CA PRO A 44 29.30 -10.36 0.56
C PRO A 44 28.11 -10.51 -0.39
N THR A 45 28.12 -11.53 -1.26
CA THR A 45 26.91 -11.92 -2.00
C THR A 45 25.86 -12.50 -1.04
N LYS A 46 24.59 -12.60 -1.45
CA LYS A 46 23.52 -13.19 -0.60
C LYS A 46 23.91 -14.59 -0.09
N ILE A 47 24.49 -15.43 -0.96
CA ILE A 47 24.98 -16.77 -0.59
C ILE A 47 26.10 -16.68 0.46
N GLN A 48 27.11 -15.83 0.23
CA GLN A 48 28.21 -15.65 1.19
C GLN A 48 27.73 -15.09 2.52
N TYR A 49 26.76 -14.18 2.50
CA TYR A 49 26.16 -13.60 3.68
C TYR A 49 25.41 -14.64 4.51
N GLU A 50 24.57 -15.47 3.89
CA GLU A 50 23.83 -16.55 4.57
C GLU A 50 24.77 -17.65 5.12
N GLU A 51 25.88 -17.95 4.43
CA GLU A 51 26.92 -18.83 4.97
C GLU A 51 27.61 -18.24 6.20
N ILE A 52 27.96 -16.95 6.17
CA ILE A 52 28.52 -16.25 7.33
C ILE A 52 27.53 -16.28 8.50
N LYS A 53 26.26 -15.91 8.23
CA LYS A 53 25.20 -15.84 9.24
C LYS A 53 24.98 -17.17 9.94
N ARG A 54 24.94 -18.28 9.20
CA ARG A 54 24.80 -19.65 9.76
C ARG A 54 25.96 -20.10 10.63
N ASN A 55 27.14 -19.50 10.47
CA ASN A 55 28.33 -19.83 11.25
C ASN A 55 28.52 -18.93 12.48
N LEU A 56 27.63 -17.95 12.69
CA LEU A 56 27.69 -17.06 13.85
C LEU A 56 26.61 -17.43 14.88
N PRO A 57 26.94 -17.44 16.18
CA PRO A 57 25.95 -17.65 17.24
C PRO A 57 25.16 -16.35 17.47
N LEU A 58 24.21 -16.04 16.59
CA LEU A 58 23.43 -14.80 16.64
C LEU A 58 22.14 -14.96 17.44
N THR A 59 21.82 -13.96 18.25
CA THR A 59 20.47 -13.79 18.79
C THR A 59 19.49 -13.32 17.71
N VAL A 60 18.18 -13.39 18.00
CA VAL A 60 17.14 -12.89 17.09
C VAL A 60 17.31 -11.39 16.79
N SER A 61 17.60 -10.59 17.83
CA SER A 61 17.79 -9.14 17.66
C SER A 61 19.04 -8.81 16.84
N GLU A 62 20.15 -9.53 17.05
CA GLU A 62 21.36 -9.35 16.26
C GLU A 62 21.16 -9.76 14.81
N THR A 63 20.43 -10.86 14.56
CA THR A 63 20.07 -11.32 13.22
C THR A 63 19.27 -10.25 12.49
N GLN A 64 18.21 -9.72 13.11
CA GLN A 64 17.38 -8.64 12.53
C GLN A 64 18.20 -7.39 12.23
N LYS A 65 19.09 -6.99 13.14
CA LYS A 65 19.96 -5.83 12.95
C LYS A 65 20.99 -6.05 11.85
N LEU A 66 21.59 -7.24 11.78
CA LEU A 66 22.57 -7.59 10.76
C LEU A 66 21.93 -7.64 9.38
N ASP A 67 20.76 -8.28 9.24
CA ASP A 67 19.98 -8.34 8.00
C ASP A 67 19.60 -6.92 7.52
N LYS A 68 19.14 -6.07 8.45
CA LYS A 68 18.84 -4.65 8.15
C LYS A 68 20.06 -3.92 7.61
N LEU A 69 21.21 -4.04 8.27
CA LEU A 69 22.45 -3.36 7.86
C LEU A 69 22.99 -3.91 6.54
N TYR A 70 22.86 -5.21 6.29
CA TYR A 70 23.22 -5.83 5.02
C TYR A 70 22.36 -5.30 3.86
N ASN A 71 21.04 -5.21 4.06
CA ASN A 71 20.13 -4.64 3.06
C ASN A 71 20.44 -3.17 2.76
N ILE A 72 20.71 -2.36 3.80
CA ILE A 72 21.12 -0.95 3.62
C ILE A 72 22.45 -0.86 2.86
N ALA A 73 23.42 -1.74 3.15
CA ALA A 73 24.70 -1.74 2.47
C ALA A 73 24.55 -2.13 0.99
N THR A 74 23.67 -3.09 0.67
CA THR A 74 23.49 -3.64 -0.68
C THR A 74 22.61 -2.77 -1.58
N LEU A 75 21.49 -2.27 -1.06
CA LEU A 75 20.46 -1.55 -1.82
C LEU A 75 20.48 -0.04 -1.56
N GLY A 76 21.10 0.42 -0.48
CA GLY A 76 20.99 1.79 0.00
C GLY A 76 19.85 1.97 1.00
N MET A 77 19.92 3.06 1.77
CA MET A 77 18.95 3.38 2.83
C MET A 77 17.56 3.65 2.26
N ASP A 78 17.47 4.46 1.20
CA ASP A 78 16.22 4.88 0.59
C ASP A 78 15.40 3.68 0.10
N ILE A 79 16.00 2.82 -0.73
CA ILE A 79 15.33 1.61 -1.27
C ILE A 79 14.90 0.69 -0.13
N THR A 80 15.76 0.47 0.86
CA THR A 80 15.43 -0.40 2.00
C THR A 80 14.25 0.16 2.81
N SER A 81 14.24 1.48 3.04
CA SER A 81 13.17 2.15 3.78
C SER A 81 11.85 2.13 3.02
N ASN A 82 11.89 2.44 1.73
CA ASN A 82 10.71 2.47 0.87
C ASN A 82 10.09 1.07 0.72
N ARG A 83 10.90 0.04 0.49
CA ARG A 83 10.42 -1.36 0.44
C ARG A 83 9.82 -1.83 1.75
N LYS A 84 10.41 -1.42 2.89
CA LYS A 84 9.81 -1.68 4.20
C LYS A 84 8.45 -1.00 4.34
N ALA A 85 8.32 0.25 3.91
CA ALA A 85 7.05 0.97 3.98
C ALA A 85 5.95 0.28 3.14
N VAL A 86 6.29 -0.27 1.97
CA VAL A 86 5.34 -1.09 1.17
C VAL A 86 4.98 -2.38 1.89
N TYR A 87 5.93 -3.10 2.49
CA TYR A 87 5.62 -4.28 3.28
C TYR A 87 4.68 -3.97 4.45
N ASP A 88 4.98 -2.90 5.21
CA ASP A 88 4.16 -2.46 6.34
C ASP A 88 2.75 -2.04 5.87
N CYS A 89 2.63 -1.46 4.67
CA CYS A 89 1.34 -1.20 4.00
C CYS A 89 0.57 -2.51 3.78
N LEU A 90 1.19 -3.52 3.17
CA LEU A 90 0.56 -4.80 2.89
C LEU A 90 0.11 -5.50 4.18
N GLU A 91 0.93 -5.43 5.23
CA GLU A 91 0.63 -5.98 6.55
C GLU A 91 -0.58 -5.27 7.18
N MET A 92 -0.59 -3.94 7.14
CA MET A 92 -1.72 -3.14 7.61
C MET A 92 -3.02 -3.51 6.89
N VAL A 93 -3.00 -3.55 5.56
CA VAL A 93 -4.18 -3.93 4.76
C VAL A 93 -4.65 -5.34 5.13
N SER A 94 -3.77 -6.33 5.11
CA SER A 94 -4.10 -7.73 5.47
C SER A 94 -4.67 -7.86 6.88
N ALA A 95 -4.19 -7.04 7.82
CA ALA A 95 -4.69 -7.03 9.18
C ALA A 95 -6.10 -6.41 9.29
N TYR A 96 -6.46 -5.43 8.46
CA TYR A 96 -7.73 -4.71 8.56
C TYR A 96 -8.87 -5.33 7.74
N GLU A 97 -8.57 -6.00 6.63
CA GLU A 97 -9.59 -6.62 5.79
C GLU A 97 -10.49 -7.62 6.55
N GLY A 98 -11.79 -7.61 6.25
CA GLY A 98 -12.77 -8.52 6.84
C GLY A 98 -13.09 -8.31 8.34
N ARG A 99 -12.65 -7.22 8.96
CA ARG A 99 -13.00 -6.91 10.36
C ARG A 99 -14.19 -5.98 10.47
N GLU A 100 -15.23 -6.41 11.20
CA GLU A 100 -16.25 -5.50 11.72
C GLU A 100 -15.65 -4.73 12.90
N HIS A 101 -15.48 -3.41 12.74
CA HIS A 101 -14.95 -2.57 13.80
C HIS A 101 -16.06 -1.68 14.38
N SER A 102 -16.51 -2.05 15.58
CA SER A 102 -17.20 -1.13 16.49
C SER A 102 -16.38 -1.02 17.77
N ILE A 103 -16.05 0.20 18.16
CA ILE A 103 -15.48 0.47 19.49
C ILE A 103 -16.55 1.21 20.28
N GLU A 104 -17.07 0.56 21.33
CA GLU A 104 -17.91 1.25 22.32
C GLU A 104 -17.04 2.19 23.16
N VAL A 105 -17.37 3.48 23.14
CA VAL A 105 -16.70 4.49 23.98
C VAL A 105 -17.76 5.37 24.62
N GLU A 106 -17.63 5.58 25.94
CA GLU A 106 -18.47 6.49 26.71
C GLU A 106 -18.31 7.94 26.20
N ARG A 107 -19.46 8.59 26.04
CA ARG A 107 -19.55 9.99 25.59
C ARG A 107 -19.05 10.90 26.70
N THR A 108 -18.11 11.78 26.37
CA THR A 108 -17.80 12.92 27.22
C THR A 108 -18.44 14.16 26.60
N GLU A 109 -19.36 14.81 27.32
CA GLU A 109 -19.97 16.06 26.85
C GLU A 109 -18.94 17.19 26.92
N ALA A 110 -18.55 17.72 25.76
CA ALA A 110 -17.69 18.89 25.68
C ALA A 110 -18.47 20.14 26.16
N LYS A 111 -17.95 20.83 27.18
CA LYS A 111 -18.53 22.10 27.67
C LYS A 111 -18.34 23.21 26.64
N GLU A 112 -19.43 23.78 26.15
CA GLU A 112 -19.42 24.95 25.27
C GLU A 112 -18.82 26.18 25.96
N LYS A 113 -17.82 26.80 25.34
CA LYS A 113 -17.47 28.20 25.59
C LYS A 113 -18.01 29.04 24.43
N ALA A 114 -18.90 29.98 24.74
CA ALA A 114 -19.56 30.93 23.82
C ALA A 114 -18.62 32.04 23.31
N VAL A 115 -17.39 31.70 22.97
CA VAL A 115 -16.38 32.67 22.51
C VAL A 115 -16.28 32.60 20.99
N THR A 116 -16.33 33.76 20.33
CA THR A 116 -16.27 33.91 18.87
C THR A 116 -14.85 33.76 18.30
N THR A 117 -13.83 34.01 19.13
CA THR A 117 -12.41 33.85 18.80
C THR A 117 -11.63 33.42 20.03
N PHE A 118 -10.85 32.34 19.95
CA PHE A 118 -10.05 31.81 21.06
C PHE A 118 -8.63 31.55 20.60
N THR A 119 -7.65 31.95 21.42
CA THR A 119 -6.24 31.64 21.23
C THR A 119 -5.85 30.53 22.21
N ALA A 120 -5.26 29.46 21.68
CA ALA A 120 -4.58 28.46 22.49
C ALA A 120 -3.10 28.82 22.50
N ASP A 121 -2.53 28.93 23.70
CA ASP A 121 -1.12 29.19 23.93
C ASP A 121 -0.55 27.91 24.56
N HIS A 122 0.49 27.35 23.96
CA HIS A 122 1.10 26.04 24.29
C HIS A 122 0.48 24.82 23.59
N LYS A 123 1.35 23.88 23.23
CA LYS A 123 1.02 22.67 22.46
C LYS A 123 -0.12 21.83 23.03
N ASN A 124 -0.21 21.64 24.35
CA ASN A 124 -1.28 20.84 24.93
C ASN A 124 -2.66 21.47 24.73
N ASP A 125 -2.75 22.79 24.83
CA ASP A 125 -4.01 23.52 24.64
C ASP A 125 -4.44 23.48 23.17
N VAL A 126 -3.48 23.56 22.24
CA VAL A 126 -3.73 23.34 20.80
C VAL A 126 -4.28 21.94 20.54
N LEU A 127 -3.67 20.89 21.11
CA LEU A 127 -4.15 19.51 20.93
C LEU A 127 -5.55 19.29 21.50
N VAL A 128 -5.85 19.83 22.68
CA VAL A 128 -7.20 19.78 23.28
C VAL A 128 -8.21 20.50 22.40
N LEU A 129 -7.83 21.66 21.83
CA LEU A 129 -8.69 22.42 20.92
C LEU A 129 -8.99 21.63 19.64
N LEU A 130 -7.98 20.99 19.04
CA LEU A 130 -8.14 20.17 17.83
C LEU A 130 -8.98 18.92 18.10
N ASP A 131 -8.76 18.21 19.21
CA ASP A 131 -9.58 17.06 19.62
C ASP A 131 -11.05 17.48 19.79
N SER A 132 -11.28 18.58 20.51
CA SER A 132 -12.63 19.10 20.74
C SER A 132 -13.32 19.54 19.44
N PHE A 133 -12.56 20.05 18.46
CA PHE A 133 -13.07 20.38 17.13
C PHE A 133 -13.54 19.12 16.41
N LEU A 134 -12.70 18.09 16.35
CA LEU A 134 -13.05 16.83 15.68
C LEU A 134 -14.29 16.21 16.34
N GLU A 135 -14.35 16.13 17.66
CA GLU A 135 -15.51 15.60 18.38
C GLU A 135 -16.81 16.35 18.02
N ARG A 136 -16.78 17.69 17.97
CA ARG A 136 -17.94 18.50 17.57
C ARG A 136 -18.34 18.26 16.12
N GLN A 137 -17.37 18.24 15.21
CA GLN A 137 -17.68 18.03 13.79
C GLN A 137 -18.28 16.63 13.59
N PHE A 138 -17.68 15.57 14.16
CA PHE A 138 -18.19 14.19 14.07
C PHE A 138 -19.53 13.99 14.80
N ALA A 139 -19.85 14.77 15.83
CA ALA A 139 -21.17 14.75 16.47
C ALA A 139 -22.27 15.41 15.60
N SER A 140 -21.89 16.21 14.61
CA SER A 140 -22.78 16.89 13.68
C SER A 140 -22.75 16.23 12.29
N ARG A 141 -23.69 16.60 11.39
CA ARG A 141 -23.55 16.32 9.95
C ARG A 141 -22.53 17.29 9.35
N GLY A 142 -21.27 17.15 9.78
CA GLY A 142 -20.20 18.10 9.53
C GLY A 142 -19.50 17.90 8.19
N ARG A 143 -18.75 18.93 7.80
CA ARG A 143 -17.73 18.85 6.76
C ARG A 143 -16.42 19.37 7.34
N ILE A 144 -15.31 18.69 7.08
CA ILE A 144 -13.98 19.11 7.48
C ILE A 144 -13.14 19.35 6.21
N ASP A 145 -12.67 20.57 6.02
CA ASP A 145 -11.60 20.87 5.08
C ASP A 145 -10.30 21.01 5.86
N ALA A 146 -9.27 20.25 5.51
CA ALA A 146 -8.03 20.15 6.26
C ALA A 146 -6.79 20.36 5.40
N PHE A 147 -5.79 21.02 5.98
CA PHE A 147 -4.41 21.01 5.50
C PHE A 147 -3.48 20.95 6.73
N MET A 148 -2.92 19.77 6.99
CA MET A 148 -2.14 19.44 8.18
C MET A 148 -0.90 18.56 7.85
N PRO A 149 0.00 18.98 6.93
CA PRO A 149 1.05 18.12 6.36
C PRO A 149 2.04 17.53 7.38
N TYR A 150 2.28 18.19 8.53
CA TYR A 150 3.21 17.71 9.57
C TYR A 150 2.52 17.29 10.87
N MET A 151 1.19 17.18 10.84
CA MET A 151 0.38 16.50 11.84
C MET A 151 -0.45 15.38 11.22
N ASP A 152 -0.09 14.92 10.02
CA ASP A 152 -0.81 13.89 9.28
C ASP A 152 -1.03 12.63 10.13
N GLY A 153 0.02 12.10 10.77
CA GLY A 153 -0.09 10.93 11.64
C GLY A 153 -1.06 11.11 12.81
N TRP A 154 -1.01 12.27 13.49
CA TRP A 154 -1.96 12.58 14.57
C TRP A 154 -3.38 12.77 14.02
N PHE A 155 -3.52 13.55 12.94
CA PHE A 155 -4.81 13.90 12.34
C PHE A 155 -5.52 12.64 11.85
N TYR A 156 -4.84 11.84 11.03
CA TYR A 156 -5.35 10.58 10.53
C TYR A 156 -5.66 9.60 11.66
N GLN A 157 -4.80 9.46 12.68
CA GLN A 157 -5.10 8.64 13.85
C GLN A 157 -6.40 9.09 14.56
N ARG A 158 -6.61 10.39 14.73
CA ARG A 158 -7.84 10.91 15.35
C ARG A 158 -9.07 10.75 14.45
N LEU A 159 -8.92 10.91 13.14
CA LEU A 159 -9.99 10.57 12.19
C LEU A 159 -10.35 9.08 12.29
N HIS A 160 -9.35 8.19 12.30
CA HIS A 160 -9.54 6.75 12.41
C HIS A 160 -10.34 6.40 13.67
N ILE A 161 -9.91 6.92 14.84
CA ILE A 161 -10.61 6.68 16.11
C ILE A 161 -12.07 7.14 16.04
N ASN A 162 -12.34 8.32 15.50
CA ASN A 162 -13.72 8.85 15.43
C ASN A 162 -14.61 8.10 14.43
N ILE A 163 -14.04 7.58 13.35
CA ILE A 163 -14.76 6.74 12.38
C ILE A 163 -15.10 5.37 12.98
N LEU A 164 -14.15 4.75 13.67
CA LEU A 164 -14.36 3.46 14.34
C LEU A 164 -15.40 3.53 15.49
N LYS A 165 -15.66 4.73 16.03
CA LYS A 165 -16.74 4.99 16.98
C LYS A 165 -18.14 5.03 16.34
N GLY A 166 -18.26 4.91 15.00
CA GLY A 166 -19.54 4.82 14.29
C GLY A 166 -20.25 6.16 14.02
N ASN A 167 -19.59 7.30 14.27
CA ASN A 167 -20.20 8.64 14.15
C ASN A 167 -19.97 9.30 12.76
N ALA A 168 -19.64 8.54 11.72
CA ALA A 168 -19.06 9.12 10.49
C ALA A 168 -19.93 9.02 9.23
N ASN A 169 -21.07 8.32 9.25
CA ASN A 169 -21.81 7.96 8.02
C ASN A 169 -22.34 9.13 7.17
N SER A 170 -22.19 10.37 7.62
CA SER A 170 -22.56 11.60 6.88
C SER A 170 -21.49 12.69 6.90
N MET A 171 -20.27 12.37 7.36
CA MET A 171 -19.15 13.30 7.43
C MET A 171 -18.45 13.38 6.07
N GLU A 172 -18.20 14.59 5.56
CA GLU A 172 -17.32 14.81 4.40
C GLU A 172 -15.99 15.38 4.89
N ILE A 173 -14.88 14.76 4.50
CA ILE A 173 -13.53 15.23 4.83
C ILE A 173 -12.80 15.48 3.52
N ARG A 174 -12.36 16.73 3.28
CA ARG A 174 -11.44 17.06 2.20
C ARG A 174 -10.07 17.35 2.79
N ASN A 175 -9.11 16.46 2.57
CA ASN A 175 -7.74 16.68 3.01
C ASN A 175 -6.88 17.16 1.84
N LEU A 176 -6.06 18.19 2.06
CA LEU A 176 -5.06 18.64 1.10
C LEU A 176 -3.67 18.14 1.52
N ILE A 177 -2.94 17.56 0.57
CA ILE A 177 -1.63 16.93 0.77
C ILE A 177 -0.62 17.57 -0.18
N GLN A 178 0.57 17.82 0.35
CA GLN A 178 1.69 18.31 -0.44
C GLN A 178 2.62 17.14 -0.76
N PHE A 179 2.91 16.94 -2.04
CA PHE A 179 3.96 16.04 -2.51
C PHE A 179 5.17 16.81 -3.03
N PRO A 180 6.39 16.25 -2.91
CA PRO A 180 7.58 16.87 -3.49
C PRO A 180 7.53 16.83 -5.03
N LYS A 181 8.08 17.86 -5.69
CA LYS A 181 8.25 17.90 -7.16
C LYS A 181 9.38 16.97 -7.63
N GLY A 182 10.36 16.71 -6.77
CA GLY A 182 11.50 15.84 -7.07
C GLY A 182 11.12 14.35 -7.11
N ARG A 183 11.86 13.57 -7.90
CA ARG A 183 11.78 12.11 -7.88
C ARG A 183 12.90 11.49 -7.04
N GLY A 184 12.58 10.44 -6.28
CA GLY A 184 13.53 9.63 -5.53
C GLY A 184 13.91 10.18 -4.15
N GLY A 185 14.76 9.43 -3.43
CA GLY A 185 15.17 9.70 -2.04
C GLY A 185 14.42 8.85 -1.00
N THR A 186 14.70 9.06 0.30
CA THR A 186 13.86 8.52 1.39
C THR A 186 12.59 9.36 1.46
N ILE A 187 11.50 8.79 0.97
CA ILE A 187 10.18 9.41 0.90
C ILE A 187 9.13 8.48 1.53
N SER A 188 9.52 7.74 2.58
CA SER A 188 8.64 6.81 3.30
C SER A 188 7.36 7.46 3.83
N HIS A 189 7.42 8.75 4.16
CA HIS A 189 6.25 9.55 4.54
C HIS A 189 5.17 9.63 3.45
N ILE A 190 5.52 9.49 2.16
CA ILE A 190 4.54 9.42 1.06
C ILE A 190 3.73 8.12 1.17
N VAL A 191 4.40 7.00 1.49
CA VAL A 191 3.73 5.71 1.71
C VAL A 191 2.89 5.76 2.99
N GLU A 192 3.37 6.40 4.05
CA GLU A 192 2.58 6.59 5.29
C GLU A 192 1.30 7.41 5.04
N ASN A 193 1.39 8.48 4.24
CA ASN A 193 0.23 9.24 3.81
C ASN A 193 -0.75 8.38 3.00
N TYR A 194 -0.24 7.55 2.09
CA TYR A 194 -1.07 6.61 1.34
C TYR A 194 -1.74 5.56 2.24
N ASN A 195 -1.00 5.00 3.21
CA ASN A 195 -1.52 4.05 4.19
C ASN A 195 -2.71 4.62 4.96
N ASN A 196 -2.62 5.89 5.34
CA ASN A 196 -3.74 6.59 5.96
C ASN A 196 -4.94 6.64 5.01
N MET A 197 -4.77 6.97 3.73
CA MET A 197 -5.87 6.95 2.75
C MET A 197 -6.53 5.57 2.63
N LEU A 198 -5.72 4.51 2.57
CA LEU A 198 -6.18 3.13 2.44
C LEU A 198 -7.03 2.70 3.62
N PHE A 199 -6.65 3.09 4.85
CA PHE A 199 -7.43 2.78 6.04
C PHE A 199 -8.90 3.17 5.90
N PHE A 200 -9.20 4.34 5.33
CA PHE A 200 -10.58 4.78 5.15
C PHE A 200 -11.34 3.96 4.11
N ALA A 201 -10.67 3.52 3.06
CA ALA A 201 -11.25 2.58 2.10
C ALA A 201 -11.59 1.24 2.79
N LEU A 202 -10.68 0.73 3.62
CA LEU A 202 -10.85 -0.50 4.39
C LEU A 202 -11.95 -0.39 5.45
N SER A 203 -12.12 0.78 6.08
CA SER A 203 -13.19 1.01 7.06
C SER A 203 -14.56 1.23 6.43
N GLY A 204 -14.67 1.22 5.09
CA GLY A 204 -15.90 1.55 4.36
C GLY A 204 -16.33 3.02 4.48
N PHE A 205 -15.43 3.91 4.91
CA PHE A 205 -15.74 5.33 5.05
C PHE A 205 -15.63 6.03 3.69
N GLN A 206 -16.78 6.34 3.09
CA GLN A 206 -16.85 7.00 1.77
C GLN A 206 -16.73 8.53 1.84
N GLY A 207 -16.66 9.11 3.03
CA GLY A 207 -16.65 10.56 3.23
C GLY A 207 -15.31 11.25 2.97
N LEU A 208 -14.21 10.49 2.81
CA LEU A 208 -12.87 11.06 2.62
C LEU A 208 -12.57 11.34 1.14
N GLN A 209 -12.15 12.56 0.86
CA GLN A 209 -11.57 12.97 -0.41
C GLN A 209 -10.17 13.54 -0.16
N ASN A 210 -9.17 12.93 -0.79
CA ASN A 210 -7.81 13.45 -0.74
C ASN A 210 -7.57 14.30 -1.97
N TYR A 211 -6.97 15.45 -1.75
CA TYR A 211 -6.51 16.34 -2.79
C TYR A 211 -5.02 16.55 -2.62
N TYR A 212 -4.31 16.72 -3.72
CA TYR A 212 -2.86 16.88 -3.65
C TYR A 212 -2.31 17.82 -4.71
N TYR A 213 -1.18 18.42 -4.38
CA TYR A 213 -0.41 19.29 -5.25
C TYR A 213 1.09 19.05 -5.05
N TYR A 214 1.89 19.53 -5.99
CA TYR A 214 3.33 19.37 -5.95
C TYR A 214 4.03 20.67 -5.55
N ASP A 215 4.78 20.65 -4.46
CA ASP A 215 5.70 21.75 -4.09
C ASP A 215 6.89 21.28 -3.25
N ASN A 216 8.03 21.94 -3.44
CA ASN A 216 9.27 21.68 -2.71
C ASN A 216 9.49 22.64 -1.54
N SER A 217 8.65 23.69 -1.40
CA SER A 217 8.78 24.61 -0.28
C SER A 217 8.36 23.92 1.02
N VAL A 218 9.23 23.99 2.02
CA VAL A 218 8.85 23.75 3.42
C VAL A 218 8.08 24.99 3.87
N ILE A 219 6.76 24.85 4.05
CA ILE A 219 5.88 25.98 4.36
C ILE A 219 6.27 26.63 5.70
N GLU A 220 6.82 25.86 6.63
CA GLU A 220 7.25 26.27 7.97
C GLU A 220 8.50 27.17 7.91
N ASP A 221 9.33 27.01 6.87
CA ASP A 221 10.52 27.84 6.66
C ASP A 221 10.16 29.23 6.11
N ASN A 222 8.91 29.42 5.65
CA ASN A 222 8.46 30.70 5.14
C ASN A 222 7.99 31.60 6.29
N LEU A 223 8.85 32.54 6.65
CA LEU A 223 8.62 33.54 7.71
C LEU A 223 7.35 34.41 7.52
N GLY A 224 6.74 34.41 6.33
CA GLY A 224 5.50 35.13 6.04
C GLY A 224 4.22 34.39 6.43
N TYR A 225 4.28 33.07 6.70
CA TYR A 225 3.11 32.28 7.09
C TYR A 225 3.02 32.14 8.61
N LEU A 226 2.08 32.87 9.23
CA LEU A 226 1.88 32.81 10.68
C LEU A 226 1.13 31.55 11.11
N TYR A 227 0.09 31.16 10.36
CA TYR A 227 -0.71 29.96 10.62
C TYR A 227 -0.82 29.12 9.34
N PRO A 228 0.20 28.31 9.02
CA PRO A 228 0.26 27.54 7.79
C PRO A 228 -0.74 26.39 7.71
N TYR A 229 -1.30 25.93 8.84
CA TYR A 229 -2.22 24.79 8.87
C TYR A 229 -3.63 25.22 9.22
N TYR A 230 -4.62 24.44 8.75
CA TYR A 230 -6.01 24.71 9.07
C TYR A 230 -6.89 23.46 9.17
N LEU A 231 -7.91 23.56 10.02
CA LEU A 231 -9.11 22.73 10.01
C LEU A 231 -10.33 23.65 9.92
N LEU A 232 -11.11 23.50 8.86
CA LEU A 232 -12.30 24.31 8.61
C LEU A 232 -13.56 23.42 8.67
N GLY A 233 -14.41 23.71 9.65
CA GLY A 233 -15.66 23.01 9.91
C GLY A 233 -16.90 23.74 9.40
N SER A 234 -18.08 23.25 9.80
CA SER A 234 -19.38 23.83 9.46
C SER A 234 -19.69 25.16 10.18
N ASP A 235 -19.10 25.40 11.34
CA ASP A 235 -19.41 26.53 12.22
C ASP A 235 -18.18 27.14 12.89
N GLU A 236 -17.00 26.57 12.66
CA GLU A 236 -15.75 27.05 13.21
C GLU A 236 -14.56 26.73 12.30
N ALA A 237 -13.46 27.48 12.44
CA ALA A 237 -12.19 27.24 11.79
C ALA A 237 -11.06 27.32 12.81
N ILE A 238 -10.10 26.41 12.76
CA ILE A 238 -8.87 26.46 13.53
C ILE A 238 -7.72 26.67 12.58
N PHE A 239 -6.91 27.68 12.84
CA PHE A 239 -5.63 27.91 12.18
C PHE A 239 -4.51 27.59 13.18
N VAL A 240 -3.50 26.83 12.77
CA VAL A 240 -2.42 26.38 13.64
C VAL A 240 -1.07 26.86 13.08
N ASP A 241 -0.19 27.30 13.97
CA ASP A 241 1.16 27.72 13.60
C ASP A 241 2.04 26.52 13.22
N GLY A 242 3.15 26.78 12.51
CA GLY A 242 4.06 25.73 12.06
C GLY A 242 4.66 24.87 13.20
N THR A 243 4.73 25.41 14.42
CA THR A 243 5.29 24.71 15.59
C THR A 243 4.24 24.01 16.46
N ILE A 244 2.95 24.16 16.15
CA ILE A 244 1.83 23.58 16.91
C ILE A 244 1.83 24.06 18.37
N ASN A 245 2.30 25.28 18.62
CA ASN A 245 2.28 25.91 19.94
C ASN A 245 1.17 26.95 20.05
N TYR A 246 0.66 27.43 18.92
CA TYR A 246 -0.34 28.48 18.85
C TYR A 246 -1.45 28.08 17.88
N ALA A 247 -2.69 28.32 18.29
CA ALA A 247 -3.83 28.14 17.41
C ALA A 247 -4.85 29.27 17.57
N LEU A 248 -5.49 29.60 16.47
CA LEU A 248 -6.55 30.59 16.38
C LEU A 248 -7.86 29.91 15.98
N LEU A 249 -8.82 29.88 16.90
CA LEU A 249 -10.19 29.47 16.63
C LEU A 249 -11.02 30.67 16.16
N ILE A 250 -11.77 30.52 15.07
CA ILE A 250 -12.67 31.54 14.52
C ILE A 250 -14.07 30.95 14.36
N ARG A 251 -15.10 31.63 14.88
CA ARG A 251 -16.52 31.27 14.73
C ARG A 251 -17.38 32.36 14.09
N GLN A 252 -16.77 33.46 13.66
CA GLN A 252 -17.49 34.56 13.02
C GLN A 252 -17.97 34.16 11.62
N LYS A 253 -19.28 34.18 11.40
CA LYS A 253 -19.94 33.66 10.18
C LYS A 253 -19.42 34.29 8.88
N ASP A 254 -19.16 35.59 8.86
CA ASP A 254 -18.69 36.28 7.66
C ASP A 254 -17.27 35.82 7.27
N LEU A 255 -16.38 35.68 8.25
CA LEU A 255 -15.02 35.17 8.04
C LEU A 255 -15.05 33.71 7.59
N LEU A 256 -15.87 32.87 8.23
CA LEU A 256 -16.02 31.47 7.83
C LEU A 256 -16.50 31.33 6.38
N THR A 257 -17.41 32.20 5.94
CA THR A 257 -17.89 32.23 4.55
C THR A 257 -16.74 32.58 3.60
N GLN A 258 -15.92 33.57 3.95
CA GLN A 258 -14.75 33.95 3.17
C GLN A 258 -13.72 32.82 3.09
N PHE A 259 -13.40 32.16 4.20
CA PHE A 259 -12.46 31.04 4.23
C PHE A 259 -12.94 29.86 3.39
N ARG A 260 -14.24 29.51 3.46
CA ARG A 260 -14.82 28.45 2.62
C ARG A 260 -14.69 28.74 1.14
N ASN A 261 -14.90 29.99 0.72
CA ASN A 261 -14.75 30.39 -0.67
C ASN A 261 -13.28 30.25 -1.12
N GLN A 262 -12.33 30.64 -0.29
CA GLN A 262 -10.89 30.49 -0.60
C GLN A 262 -10.49 29.02 -0.70
N VAL A 263 -10.86 28.21 0.30
CA VAL A 263 -10.57 26.77 0.33
C VAL A 263 -11.19 26.04 -0.86
N THR A 264 -12.42 26.41 -1.25
CA THR A 264 -13.06 25.86 -2.45
C THR A 264 -12.29 26.20 -3.72
N ASN A 265 -11.76 27.42 -3.84
CA ASN A 265 -10.91 27.81 -4.96
C ASN A 265 -9.56 27.08 -4.98
N VAL A 266 -9.02 26.71 -3.81
CA VAL A 266 -7.81 25.88 -3.71
C VAL A 266 -8.12 24.47 -4.23
N PHE A 267 -9.15 23.82 -3.70
CA PHE A 267 -9.52 22.46 -4.11
C PHE A 267 -9.90 22.34 -5.59
N ALA A 268 -10.36 23.42 -6.23
CA ALA A 268 -10.65 23.44 -7.67
C ALA A 268 -9.39 23.43 -8.57
N LYS A 269 -8.19 23.67 -8.02
CA LYS A 269 -6.93 23.81 -8.78
C LYS A 269 -5.95 22.66 -8.59
N VAL A 270 -6.29 21.70 -7.74
CA VAL A 270 -5.39 20.62 -7.30
C VAL A 270 -5.90 19.27 -7.79
N HIS A 271 -5.05 18.25 -7.73
CA HIS A 271 -5.45 16.90 -8.10
C HIS A 271 -6.34 16.28 -7.02
N LYS A 272 -7.18 15.32 -7.42
CA LYS A 272 -8.07 14.58 -6.52
C LYS A 272 -7.76 13.09 -6.59
N SER A 273 -7.75 12.44 -5.44
CA SER A 273 -7.73 10.98 -5.29
C SER A 273 -8.68 10.56 -4.17
N GLY A 274 -9.31 9.40 -4.34
CA GLY A 274 -10.23 8.84 -3.37
C GLY A 274 -10.85 7.55 -3.89
N LEU A 275 -11.57 6.86 -3.01
CA LEU A 275 -12.35 5.70 -3.38
C LEU A 275 -13.48 6.13 -4.33
N ARG A 276 -13.57 5.48 -5.49
CA ARG A 276 -14.64 5.71 -6.47
C ARG A 276 -15.27 4.39 -6.87
N THR A 277 -16.54 4.44 -7.24
CA THR A 277 -17.20 3.33 -7.92
C THR A 277 -16.79 3.32 -9.39
N ILE A 278 -16.56 2.14 -9.97
CA ILE A 278 -16.24 1.95 -11.38
C ILE A 278 -17.23 0.99 -12.03
N ASP A 279 -17.65 1.28 -13.25
CA ASP A 279 -18.45 0.38 -14.06
C ASP A 279 -17.59 -0.46 -15.02
N LEU A 280 -18.17 -1.54 -15.54
CA LEU A 280 -17.47 -2.44 -16.45
C LEU A 280 -16.98 -1.75 -17.75
N PRO A 281 -17.77 -0.92 -18.45
CA PRO A 281 -17.28 -0.19 -19.62
C PRO A 281 -16.03 0.64 -19.34
N SER A 282 -16.00 1.37 -18.22
CA SER A 282 -14.84 2.19 -17.82
C SER A 282 -13.64 1.32 -17.49
N LEU A 283 -13.84 0.23 -16.75
CA LEU A 283 -12.77 -0.72 -16.43
C LEU A 283 -12.11 -1.30 -17.69
N VAL A 284 -12.90 -1.67 -18.71
CA VAL A 284 -12.37 -2.18 -19.99
C VAL A 284 -11.62 -1.08 -20.74
N ALA A 285 -12.09 0.17 -20.70
CA ALA A 285 -11.38 1.30 -21.32
C ALA A 285 -10.03 1.56 -20.62
N ASP A 286 -10.02 1.58 -19.28
CA ASP A 286 -8.82 1.75 -18.48
C ASP A 286 -7.80 0.62 -18.79
N ALA A 287 -8.26 -0.64 -18.81
CA ALA A 287 -7.42 -1.78 -19.16
C ALA A 287 -6.87 -1.71 -20.60
N GLU A 288 -7.65 -1.20 -21.56
CA GLU A 288 -7.17 -0.95 -22.91
C GLU A 288 -6.05 0.08 -22.91
N ASP A 289 -6.24 1.24 -22.27
CA ASP A 289 -5.23 2.30 -22.18
C ASP A 289 -3.92 1.78 -21.55
N TYR A 290 -4.03 0.99 -20.47
CA TYR A 290 -2.87 0.35 -19.84
C TYR A 290 -2.14 -0.61 -20.78
N SER A 291 -2.87 -1.40 -21.57
CA SER A 291 -2.27 -2.31 -22.57
C SER A 291 -1.46 -1.57 -23.65
N HIS A 292 -1.81 -0.30 -23.94
CA HIS A 292 -1.11 0.52 -24.93
C HIS A 292 0.22 1.07 -24.39
N TYR A 293 0.32 1.36 -23.09
CA TYR A 293 1.53 1.92 -22.50
C TYR A 293 2.76 1.02 -22.67
N GLY A 294 2.57 -0.31 -22.61
CA GLY A 294 3.68 -1.27 -22.68
C GLY A 294 4.65 -1.20 -21.50
N ALA A 295 4.24 -0.56 -20.40
CA ALA A 295 4.96 -0.55 -19.14
C ALA A 295 4.81 -1.90 -18.42
N ASN A 296 5.71 -2.20 -17.49
CA ASN A 296 5.54 -3.37 -16.62
C ASN A 296 4.36 -3.17 -15.67
N GLY A 297 3.61 -4.24 -15.47
CA GLY A 297 2.44 -4.30 -14.63
C GLY A 297 2.60 -5.36 -13.56
N TRP A 298 2.23 -5.05 -12.32
CA TRP A 298 2.20 -6.00 -11.22
C TRP A 298 0.84 -6.03 -10.56
N ARG A 299 0.35 -7.23 -10.26
CA ARG A 299 -0.86 -7.47 -9.48
C ARG A 299 -0.52 -8.25 -8.22
N TYR A 300 -0.97 -7.80 -7.07
CA TYR A 300 -0.73 -8.44 -5.78
C TYR A 300 -2.04 -8.64 -5.02
N GLY A 301 -2.37 -9.90 -4.70
CA GLY A 301 -3.55 -10.23 -3.90
C GLY A 301 -3.72 -11.74 -3.72
N SER A 302 -4.77 -12.16 -3.01
CA SER A 302 -5.04 -13.59 -2.81
C SER A 302 -5.60 -14.28 -4.05
N MET A 303 -6.44 -13.58 -4.83
CA MET A 303 -7.21 -14.14 -5.95
C MET A 303 -6.47 -14.00 -7.28
N VAL A 304 -6.65 -14.95 -8.19
CA VAL A 304 -6.15 -14.88 -9.57
C VAL A 304 -6.97 -13.88 -10.41
N ASP A 305 -6.32 -13.13 -11.29
CA ASP A 305 -6.97 -12.36 -12.35
C ASP A 305 -7.48 -13.30 -13.44
N LEU A 306 -8.70 -13.80 -13.23
CA LEU A 306 -9.32 -14.73 -14.16
C LEU A 306 -9.56 -14.10 -15.53
N LEU A 307 -9.77 -12.77 -15.62
CA LEU A 307 -10.06 -12.09 -16.88
C LEU A 307 -8.95 -12.30 -17.90
N MET A 308 -7.71 -12.36 -17.44
CA MET A 308 -6.53 -12.55 -18.29
C MET A 308 -6.31 -14.00 -18.72
N LEU A 309 -7.09 -14.94 -18.17
CA LEU A 309 -6.99 -16.37 -18.40
C LEU A 309 -8.17 -16.95 -19.17
N LEU A 310 -9.22 -16.16 -19.44
CA LEU A 310 -10.40 -16.62 -20.18
C LEU A 310 -10.13 -16.69 -21.67
N ASP A 311 -10.61 -17.76 -22.30
CA ASP A 311 -10.69 -17.83 -23.76
C ASP A 311 -11.98 -17.20 -24.32
N GLU A 312 -12.07 -17.15 -25.65
CA GLU A 312 -13.20 -16.53 -26.35
C GLU A 312 -14.54 -17.20 -26.01
N ASP A 313 -14.58 -18.53 -25.90
CA ASP A 313 -15.80 -19.27 -25.59
C ASP A 313 -16.25 -19.01 -24.15
N GLN A 314 -15.30 -18.95 -23.21
CA GLN A 314 -15.56 -18.60 -21.82
C GLN A 314 -16.12 -17.18 -21.70
N LEU A 315 -15.52 -16.20 -22.37
CA LEU A 315 -16.00 -14.81 -22.39
C LEU A 315 -17.41 -14.69 -22.98
N LYS A 316 -17.70 -15.40 -24.08
CA LYS A 316 -19.03 -15.38 -24.73
C LYS A 316 -20.12 -16.05 -23.90
N ARG A 317 -19.78 -17.01 -23.02
CA ARG A 317 -20.74 -17.64 -22.10
C ARG A 317 -21.10 -16.77 -20.89
N MET A 318 -20.44 -15.63 -20.71
CA MET A 318 -20.65 -14.71 -19.60
C MET A 318 -21.40 -13.46 -20.10
N PRO A 319 -22.71 -13.29 -19.80
CA PRO A 319 -23.50 -12.18 -20.34
C PRO A 319 -22.91 -10.79 -20.10
N ASP A 320 -22.30 -10.57 -18.93
CA ASP A 320 -21.70 -9.29 -18.57
C ASP A 320 -20.44 -8.99 -19.41
N LEU A 321 -19.69 -10.02 -19.82
CA LEU A 321 -18.41 -9.89 -20.54
C LEU A 321 -18.53 -10.09 -22.06
N GLU A 322 -19.58 -10.76 -22.53
CA GLU A 322 -19.81 -11.05 -23.95
C GLU A 322 -19.67 -9.79 -24.84
N PRO A 323 -20.26 -8.61 -24.50
CA PRO A 323 -20.13 -7.41 -25.32
C PRO A 323 -18.69 -6.91 -25.46
N TYR A 324 -17.81 -7.31 -24.55
CA TYR A 324 -16.42 -6.88 -24.48
C TYR A 324 -15.43 -7.96 -24.91
N ALA A 325 -15.87 -9.18 -25.25
CA ALA A 325 -15.01 -10.33 -25.48
C ALA A 325 -13.88 -10.03 -26.49
N SER A 326 -14.21 -9.41 -27.63
CA SER A 326 -13.21 -9.04 -28.66
C SER A 326 -12.19 -8.00 -28.18
N ARG A 327 -12.60 -7.07 -27.30
CA ARG A 327 -11.73 -6.04 -26.72
C ARG A 327 -10.79 -6.67 -25.69
N LEU A 328 -11.34 -7.47 -24.78
CA LEU A 328 -10.62 -8.20 -23.75
C LEU A 328 -9.56 -9.15 -24.35
N LEU A 329 -9.89 -9.90 -25.39
CA LEU A 329 -8.91 -10.75 -26.09
C LEU A 329 -7.76 -9.95 -26.70
N LYS A 330 -8.02 -8.76 -27.24
CA LYS A 330 -6.95 -7.87 -27.77
C LYS A 330 -6.06 -7.34 -26.64
N ILE A 331 -6.63 -7.00 -25.49
CA ILE A 331 -5.89 -6.58 -24.30
C ILE A 331 -4.97 -7.72 -23.84
N GLN A 332 -5.52 -8.93 -23.67
CA GLN A 332 -4.77 -10.14 -23.31
C GLN A 332 -3.62 -10.40 -24.28
N GLN A 333 -3.87 -10.35 -25.59
CA GLN A 333 -2.84 -10.57 -26.60
C GLN A 333 -1.69 -9.57 -26.49
N ARG A 334 -1.97 -8.28 -26.29
CA ARG A 334 -0.92 -7.25 -26.16
C ARG A 334 -0.07 -7.46 -24.92
N ILE A 335 -0.71 -7.75 -23.79
CA ILE A 335 -0.01 -7.99 -22.52
C ILE A 335 0.87 -9.24 -22.63
N ASN A 336 0.33 -10.32 -23.19
CA ASN A 336 1.08 -11.57 -23.39
C ASN A 336 2.25 -11.42 -24.36
N GLN A 337 2.09 -10.66 -25.45
CA GLN A 337 3.16 -10.40 -26.42
C GLN A 337 4.32 -9.62 -25.81
N LYS A 338 4.04 -8.67 -24.93
CA LYS A 338 5.05 -7.84 -24.28
C LYS A 338 5.65 -8.48 -23.02
N GLN A 339 5.02 -9.54 -22.50
CA GLN A 339 5.40 -10.17 -21.22
C GLN A 339 5.57 -9.16 -20.08
N ASN A 340 4.72 -8.13 -20.09
CA ASN A 340 4.84 -6.97 -19.21
C ASN A 340 3.83 -7.02 -18.07
N SER A 341 3.31 -8.20 -17.70
CA SER A 341 2.41 -8.37 -16.57
C SER A 341 2.89 -9.51 -15.70
N THR A 342 2.93 -9.27 -14.39
CA THR A 342 3.31 -10.24 -13.37
C THR A 342 2.26 -10.24 -12.27
N GLU A 343 1.81 -11.43 -11.89
CA GLU A 343 0.81 -11.64 -10.87
C GLU A 343 1.38 -12.43 -9.69
N PHE A 344 1.20 -11.87 -8.50
CA PHE A 344 1.51 -12.49 -7.22
C PHE A 344 0.22 -12.94 -6.56
N VAL A 345 0.09 -14.25 -6.38
CA VAL A 345 -1.14 -14.87 -5.91
C VAL A 345 -0.88 -15.80 -4.73
N SER A 346 -1.84 -15.88 -3.82
CA SER A 346 -1.78 -16.84 -2.70
C SER A 346 -2.10 -18.27 -3.17
N LEU A 347 -1.50 -19.26 -2.52
CA LEU A 347 -1.84 -20.66 -2.77
C LEU A 347 -3.24 -20.98 -2.25
N GLU A 348 -3.64 -20.39 -1.12
CA GLU A 348 -5.00 -20.44 -0.58
C GLU A 348 -6.03 -19.99 -1.62
N GLY A 349 -5.79 -18.86 -2.30
CA GLY A 349 -6.69 -18.35 -3.34
C GLY A 349 -6.79 -19.27 -4.56
N ILE A 350 -5.67 -19.86 -5.01
CA ILE A 350 -5.69 -20.88 -6.07
C ILE A 350 -6.49 -22.11 -5.63
N ARG A 351 -6.32 -22.57 -4.38
CA ARG A 351 -7.06 -23.71 -3.82
C ARG A 351 -8.56 -23.43 -3.73
N THR A 352 -8.94 -22.25 -3.23
CA THR A 352 -10.34 -21.83 -3.16
C THR A 352 -10.95 -21.74 -4.55
N PHE A 353 -10.23 -21.22 -5.54
CA PHE A 353 -10.68 -21.23 -6.94
C PHE A 353 -10.85 -22.65 -7.49
N ALA A 354 -9.87 -23.54 -7.26
CA ALA A 354 -9.96 -24.93 -7.71
C ALA A 354 -11.20 -25.62 -7.12
N LYS A 355 -11.44 -25.45 -5.82
CA LYS A 355 -12.57 -26.05 -5.10
C LYS A 355 -13.92 -25.48 -5.53
N ASP A 356 -14.10 -24.16 -5.45
CA ASP A 356 -15.42 -23.55 -5.56
C ASP A 356 -15.73 -23.09 -6.99
N GLY A 357 -14.70 -22.87 -7.82
CA GLY A 357 -14.84 -22.36 -9.18
C GLY A 357 -15.44 -20.97 -9.29
N VAL A 358 -15.45 -20.19 -8.21
CA VAL A 358 -16.16 -18.90 -8.18
C VAL A 358 -15.26 -17.79 -8.69
N ALA A 359 -15.74 -17.06 -9.69
CA ALA A 359 -15.19 -15.76 -10.07
C ALA A 359 -15.64 -14.71 -9.04
N LYS A 360 -14.70 -14.03 -8.40
CA LYS A 360 -14.95 -12.89 -7.51
C LYS A 360 -14.11 -11.71 -7.97
N GLY A 361 -14.71 -10.53 -7.93
CA GLY A 361 -14.02 -9.26 -8.19
C GLY A 361 -14.32 -8.70 -9.55
N LEU A 362 -14.09 -7.39 -9.69
CA LEU A 362 -14.16 -6.73 -10.98
C LEU A 362 -13.30 -7.49 -12.00
N PRO A 363 -13.82 -7.78 -13.21
CA PRO A 363 -15.07 -7.30 -13.81
C PRO A 363 -16.34 -8.13 -13.50
N PHE A 364 -16.26 -9.21 -12.73
CA PHE A 364 -17.39 -10.11 -12.45
C PHE A 364 -18.40 -9.46 -11.50
N THR A 365 -19.34 -8.70 -12.06
CA THR A 365 -20.44 -8.02 -11.34
C THR A 365 -21.48 -8.99 -10.79
N SER A 366 -21.54 -10.21 -11.34
CA SER A 366 -22.40 -11.30 -10.91
C SER A 366 -21.57 -12.53 -10.56
N LYS A 367 -22.06 -13.37 -9.63
CA LYS A 367 -21.39 -14.62 -9.27
C LYS A 367 -21.38 -15.56 -10.47
N TYR A 368 -20.20 -15.78 -11.05
CA TYR A 368 -19.98 -16.81 -12.07
C TYR A 368 -19.29 -18.03 -11.45
N VAL A 369 -19.75 -19.23 -11.82
CA VAL A 369 -19.16 -20.50 -11.36
C VAL A 369 -18.64 -21.28 -12.56
N PHE A 370 -17.33 -21.47 -12.61
CA PHE A 370 -16.64 -22.20 -13.66
C PHE A 370 -16.90 -23.70 -13.57
N SER A 371 -17.12 -24.33 -14.72
CA SER A 371 -17.20 -25.79 -14.80
C SER A 371 -15.88 -26.43 -14.35
N LYS A 372 -15.92 -27.70 -13.94
CA LYS A 372 -14.71 -28.46 -13.59
C LYS A 372 -13.67 -28.44 -14.73
N LYS A 373 -14.15 -28.56 -15.98
CA LYS A 373 -13.31 -28.48 -17.17
C LYS A 373 -12.63 -27.12 -17.30
N ASP A 374 -13.37 -26.03 -17.13
CA ASP A 374 -12.81 -24.67 -17.22
C ASP A 374 -11.81 -24.40 -16.10
N ARG A 375 -12.11 -24.83 -14.87
CA ARG A 375 -11.18 -24.75 -13.72
C ARG A 375 -9.85 -25.43 -14.02
N ILE A 376 -9.88 -26.66 -14.52
CA ILE A 376 -8.66 -27.41 -14.89
C ILE A 376 -7.89 -26.68 -16.01
N GLN A 377 -8.58 -26.14 -17.01
CA GLN A 377 -7.93 -25.39 -18.09
C GLN A 377 -7.25 -24.12 -17.58
N ILE A 378 -7.91 -23.36 -16.69
CA ILE A 378 -7.35 -22.16 -16.07
C ILE A 378 -6.14 -22.51 -15.22
N LEU A 379 -6.22 -23.54 -14.37
CA LEU A 379 -5.09 -24.02 -13.57
C LEU A 379 -3.89 -24.44 -14.43
N LYS A 380 -4.13 -25.09 -15.58
CA LYS A 380 -3.06 -25.41 -16.54
C LYS A 380 -2.42 -24.16 -17.13
N LYS A 381 -3.19 -23.11 -17.44
CA LYS A 381 -2.64 -21.83 -17.93
C LYS A 381 -1.74 -21.17 -16.87
N ILE A 382 -2.16 -21.18 -15.61
CA ILE A 382 -1.36 -20.67 -14.49
C ILE A 382 -0.06 -21.47 -14.38
N ASP A 383 -0.15 -22.81 -14.39
CA ASP A 383 1.00 -23.71 -14.28
C ASP A 383 2.06 -23.47 -15.36
N HIS A 384 1.63 -23.30 -16.61
CA HIS A 384 2.54 -23.02 -17.74
C HIS A 384 3.22 -21.64 -17.65
N ALA A 385 2.66 -20.73 -16.86
CA ALA A 385 3.14 -19.36 -16.75
C ALA A 385 3.89 -19.08 -15.42
N LEU A 386 4.09 -20.10 -14.60
CA LEU A 386 4.87 -20.01 -13.36
C LEU A 386 6.31 -19.56 -13.63
N GLY A 387 6.79 -18.61 -12.82
CA GLY A 387 8.14 -18.06 -12.96
C GLY A 387 8.33 -17.10 -14.15
N LEU A 388 7.25 -16.82 -14.89
CA LEU A 388 7.22 -15.83 -15.96
C LEU A 388 6.21 -14.74 -15.66
N ALA A 389 4.92 -15.09 -15.68
CA ALA A 389 3.82 -14.17 -15.40
C ALA A 389 3.15 -14.44 -14.06
N PHE A 390 3.33 -15.62 -13.47
CA PHE A 390 2.73 -16.00 -12.19
C PHE A 390 3.77 -16.41 -11.15
N TYR A 391 3.61 -15.89 -9.93
CA TYR A 391 4.40 -16.25 -8.77
C TYR A 391 3.48 -16.53 -7.59
N ILE A 392 3.67 -17.69 -6.95
CA ILE A 392 2.92 -18.06 -5.75
C ILE A 392 3.61 -17.47 -4.53
N LEU A 393 2.88 -16.69 -3.73
CA LEU A 393 3.39 -16.09 -2.50
C LEU A 393 3.70 -17.15 -1.44
N ASP A 394 4.80 -16.96 -0.70
CA ASP A 394 5.04 -17.70 0.55
C ASP A 394 4.20 -17.05 1.66
N GLU A 395 3.03 -17.62 1.92
CA GLU A 395 2.04 -17.13 2.90
C GLU A 395 2.57 -17.08 4.34
N LYS A 396 3.71 -17.73 4.63
CA LYS A 396 4.36 -17.62 5.94
C LYS A 396 5.19 -16.35 6.10
N LYS A 397 5.54 -15.69 5.00
CA LYS A 397 6.41 -14.51 4.96
C LYS A 397 5.67 -13.26 4.49
N MET A 398 4.62 -13.45 3.71
CA MET A 398 3.92 -12.36 3.02
C MET A 398 2.51 -12.16 3.56
N PRO A 399 2.09 -10.90 3.80
CA PRO A 399 0.70 -10.57 4.11
C PRO A 399 -0.21 -10.91 2.93
N ILE A 400 -1.30 -11.62 3.17
CA ILE A 400 -2.24 -12.03 2.13
C ILE A 400 -3.49 -11.14 2.17
N LEU A 401 -3.79 -10.50 1.03
CA LEU A 401 -4.95 -9.62 0.86
C LEU A 401 -6.12 -10.44 0.30
N LYS A 402 -7.16 -10.62 1.11
CA LYS A 402 -8.32 -11.47 0.81
C LYS A 402 -9.36 -10.72 -0.01
N GLU A 403 -9.62 -9.47 0.33
CA GLU A 403 -10.72 -8.69 -0.24
C GLU A 403 -10.25 -7.59 -1.17
N TRP A 404 -8.95 -7.30 -1.21
CA TRP A 404 -8.39 -6.28 -2.09
C TRP A 404 -7.19 -6.77 -2.88
N VAL A 405 -6.90 -6.05 -3.98
CA VAL A 405 -5.68 -6.23 -4.75
C VAL A 405 -5.00 -4.89 -5.02
N PHE A 406 -3.68 -4.92 -5.05
CA PHE A 406 -2.89 -3.85 -5.63
C PHE A 406 -2.62 -4.15 -7.11
N ILE A 407 -2.78 -3.12 -7.95
CA ILE A 407 -2.37 -3.13 -9.36
C ILE A 407 -1.43 -1.95 -9.56
N VAL A 408 -0.24 -2.22 -10.09
CA VAL A 408 0.79 -1.21 -10.34
C VAL A 408 1.16 -1.24 -11.80
N ILE A 409 1.08 -0.10 -12.47
CA ILE A 409 1.58 0.09 -13.82
C ILE A 409 2.77 1.05 -13.74
N GLU A 410 3.95 0.54 -14.05
CA GLU A 410 5.23 1.24 -13.88
C GLU A 410 5.21 2.65 -14.49
N GLY A 411 5.57 3.65 -13.67
CA GLY A 411 5.61 5.05 -14.07
C GLY A 411 4.27 5.67 -14.47
N LYS A 412 3.14 5.02 -14.14
CA LYS A 412 1.80 5.47 -14.51
C LYS A 412 0.83 5.51 -13.34
N LEU A 413 0.61 4.38 -12.69
CA LEU A 413 -0.54 4.19 -11.82
C LEU A 413 -0.29 3.20 -10.70
N LEU A 414 -0.81 3.52 -9.52
CA LEU A 414 -1.07 2.60 -8.43
C LEU A 414 -2.58 2.56 -8.18
N SER A 415 -3.16 1.36 -8.23
CA SER A 415 -4.58 1.13 -8.01
C SER A 415 -4.79 0.12 -6.89
N PHE A 416 -5.79 0.37 -6.05
CA PHE A 416 -6.23 -0.50 -4.98
C PHE A 416 -7.70 -0.85 -5.20
N VAL A 417 -7.98 -2.12 -5.46
CA VAL A 417 -9.27 -2.56 -6.04
C VAL A 417 -9.93 -3.60 -5.13
N HIS A 418 -11.23 -3.43 -4.85
CA HIS A 418 -11.99 -4.37 -4.02
C HIS A 418 -12.47 -5.59 -4.85
N CYS A 419 -12.23 -6.80 -4.36
CA CYS A 419 -12.57 -8.09 -4.99
C CYS A 419 -14.04 -8.49 -4.88
N GLY A 420 -14.88 -7.72 -4.19
CA GLY A 420 -16.31 -8.02 -4.02
C GLY A 420 -17.26 -6.86 -4.35
N LYS A 421 -16.72 -5.70 -4.75
CA LYS A 421 -17.47 -4.46 -4.92
C LYS A 421 -16.88 -3.71 -6.09
N PRO A 422 -17.68 -2.93 -6.83
CA PRO A 422 -17.18 -2.10 -7.92
C PRO A 422 -16.45 -0.86 -7.41
N GLU A 423 -15.52 -1.01 -6.47
CA GLU A 423 -14.83 0.08 -5.77
C GLU A 423 -13.33 0.00 -6.02
N LEU A 424 -12.73 1.14 -6.38
CA LEU A 424 -11.27 1.26 -6.50
C LEU A 424 -10.78 2.64 -6.09
N MET A 425 -9.49 2.71 -5.74
CA MET A 425 -8.76 3.95 -5.50
C MET A 425 -7.53 3.98 -6.41
N GLU A 426 -7.35 5.08 -7.14
CA GLU A 426 -6.23 5.29 -8.06
C GLU A 426 -5.37 6.47 -7.64
N ILE A 427 -4.05 6.30 -7.78
CA ILE A 427 -3.05 7.32 -7.53
C ILE A 427 -2.01 7.34 -8.66
N ASN A 428 -1.81 8.52 -9.22
CA ASN A 428 -0.83 8.81 -10.27
C ASN A 428 0.38 9.59 -9.74
N GLU A 429 0.55 9.67 -8.41
CA GLU A 429 1.75 10.24 -7.80
C GLU A 429 2.92 9.28 -8.09
N LEU A 430 3.91 9.77 -8.83
CA LEU A 430 4.92 8.91 -9.45
C LEU A 430 5.95 8.38 -8.46
N ASN A 431 6.26 9.10 -7.38
CA ASN A 431 7.14 8.60 -6.35
C ASN A 431 6.53 7.37 -5.65
N LEU A 432 5.23 7.40 -5.35
CA LEU A 432 4.49 6.28 -4.79
C LEU A 432 4.42 5.12 -5.78
N VAL A 433 4.11 5.40 -7.04
CA VAL A 433 4.11 4.38 -8.11
C VAL A 433 5.47 3.72 -8.24
N ASP A 434 6.55 4.51 -8.29
CA ASP A 434 7.92 4.02 -8.46
C ASP A 434 8.37 3.17 -7.25
N ILE A 435 7.96 3.53 -6.03
CA ILE A 435 8.22 2.73 -4.81
C ILE A 435 7.55 1.36 -4.89
N PHE A 436 6.26 1.33 -5.22
CA PHE A 436 5.52 0.07 -5.32
C PHE A 436 6.02 -0.79 -6.50
N ALA A 437 6.36 -0.15 -7.62
CA ALA A 437 6.97 -0.81 -8.78
C ALA A 437 8.33 -1.44 -8.44
N ASP A 438 9.21 -0.72 -7.73
CA ASP A 438 10.49 -1.27 -7.27
C ASP A 438 10.29 -2.47 -6.33
N TYR A 439 9.34 -2.37 -5.40
CA TYR A 439 9.04 -3.46 -4.47
C TYR A 439 8.53 -4.72 -5.21
N PHE A 440 7.50 -4.58 -6.05
CA PHE A 440 6.92 -5.72 -6.76
C PHE A 440 7.83 -6.24 -7.87
N GLY A 441 8.60 -5.39 -8.54
CA GLY A 441 9.60 -5.79 -9.53
C GLY A 441 10.74 -6.61 -8.92
N ALA A 442 11.07 -6.41 -7.64
CA ALA A 442 12.09 -7.17 -6.94
C ALA A 442 11.56 -8.50 -6.32
N LEU A 443 10.24 -8.62 -6.14
CA LEU A 443 9.61 -9.74 -5.45
C LEU A 443 9.87 -11.12 -6.11
N PRO A 444 9.90 -11.27 -7.44
CA PRO A 444 10.22 -12.55 -8.12
C PRO A 444 11.59 -13.14 -7.75
N MET A 445 12.56 -12.28 -7.41
CA MET A 445 13.94 -12.68 -7.08
C MET A 445 14.16 -12.84 -5.57
N SER A 446 13.10 -12.64 -4.79
CA SER A 446 13.14 -12.75 -3.33
C SER A 446 12.76 -14.16 -2.86
N ASP A 447 12.99 -14.43 -1.59
CA ASP A 447 12.53 -15.65 -0.93
C ASP A 447 11.09 -15.52 -0.37
N ASN A 448 10.36 -14.49 -0.78
CA ASN A 448 8.96 -14.24 -0.41
C ASN A 448 7.95 -14.93 -1.34
N VAL A 449 8.44 -15.56 -2.41
CA VAL A 449 7.66 -16.40 -3.34
C VAL A 449 8.16 -17.83 -3.26
N LEU A 450 7.27 -18.79 -3.51
CA LEU A 450 7.65 -20.19 -3.63
C LEU A 450 8.50 -20.39 -4.88
N SER A 451 9.40 -21.38 -4.84
CA SER A 451 10.13 -21.83 -6.02
C SER A 451 9.15 -22.33 -7.10
N VAL A 452 9.55 -22.25 -8.37
CA VAL A 452 8.74 -22.70 -9.51
C VAL A 452 8.38 -24.18 -9.38
N GLU A 453 9.32 -25.01 -8.95
CA GLU A 453 9.13 -26.46 -8.79
C GLU A 453 8.04 -26.76 -7.76
N LYS A 454 8.14 -26.18 -6.57
CA LYS A 454 7.13 -26.31 -5.51
C LYS A 454 5.76 -25.74 -5.94
N SER A 455 5.75 -24.63 -6.66
CA SER A 455 4.52 -24.04 -7.17
C SER A 455 3.82 -24.97 -8.16
N HIS A 456 4.59 -25.58 -9.07
CA HIS A 456 4.12 -26.57 -10.03
C HIS A 456 3.54 -27.81 -9.34
N GLU A 457 4.26 -28.36 -8.36
CA GLU A 457 3.81 -29.52 -7.57
C GLU A 457 2.44 -29.27 -6.92
N GLU A 458 2.24 -28.10 -6.31
CA GLU A 458 0.97 -27.74 -5.67
C GLU A 458 -0.17 -27.57 -6.68
N ILE A 459 0.07 -26.94 -7.84
CA ILE A 459 -0.96 -26.78 -8.87
C ILE A 459 -1.32 -28.14 -9.50
N GLN A 460 -0.33 -28.99 -9.80
CA GLN A 460 -0.57 -30.32 -10.37
C GLN A 460 -1.35 -31.23 -9.42
N LYS A 461 -1.13 -31.09 -8.12
CA LYS A 461 -1.93 -31.77 -7.11
C LYS A 461 -3.40 -31.36 -7.20
N LEU A 462 -3.70 -30.07 -7.28
CA LEU A 462 -5.08 -29.56 -7.41
C LEU A 462 -5.75 -30.03 -8.71
N ILE A 463 -5.01 -30.03 -9.82
CA ILE A 463 -5.50 -30.56 -11.10
C ILE A 463 -5.83 -32.06 -10.97
N SER A 464 -4.99 -32.83 -10.29
CA SER A 464 -5.19 -34.27 -10.09
C SER A 464 -6.41 -34.55 -9.21
N GLU A 465 -6.57 -33.80 -8.12
CA GLU A 465 -7.74 -33.89 -7.23
C GLU A 465 -9.03 -33.62 -8.02
N LEU A 466 -9.10 -32.54 -8.80
CA LEU A 466 -10.26 -32.23 -9.65
C LEU A 466 -10.56 -33.31 -10.69
N ASN A 467 -9.54 -33.97 -11.26
CA ASN A 467 -9.76 -35.06 -12.20
C ASN A 467 -10.28 -36.34 -11.53
N SER A 468 -9.99 -36.52 -10.24
CA SER A 468 -10.41 -37.69 -9.46
C SER A 468 -11.81 -37.60 -8.87
N GLU A 469 -12.36 -36.39 -8.72
CA GLU A 469 -13.75 -36.16 -8.33
C GLU A 469 -14.69 -36.65 -9.45
N THR A 470 -15.53 -37.66 -9.19
CA THR A 470 -16.65 -38.01 -10.08
C THR A 470 -17.68 -36.89 -10.12
N ASP A 471 -18.20 -36.60 -11.32
CA ASP A 471 -19.10 -35.46 -11.61
C ASP A 471 -20.41 -35.46 -10.81
#